data_AF-A0A4R3TI82-F1
#
_entry.id   AF-A0A4R3TI82-F1
#
_cell.length_a   1.000
_cell.length_b   1.000
_cell.length_c   1.000
_cell.angle_alpha   90.00
_cell.angle_beta   90.00
_cell.angle_gamma   90.00
#
_symmetry.space_group_name_H-M   'P 1'
#
loop_
_entity.id
_entity.type
_entity.pdbx_description
1 polymer ?
#
loop_
_entity_poly.entity_id
_entity_poly.type
_entity_poly.pdbx_seq_one_letter_code
_entity_poly.pdbx_strand_id
1 'polypeptide(L)'
;MNRKIGSSLLALAFVLPAAAPAAAQEKAAPAVGSTAAAPARKVAVTTLTAGQGEKPTREDYVLVSYKGMLKDGTVFDQNEQMPMAVGSVVPGFADGLVQMQRGGSYRLEIPSELAYGAEGGGPIPPNSDLVFEVTLLDFKTQAELDAMIAAQQGQGQEQAQPGQSGQ
;
A
#
# COMPACT_ATOMS: atom_id res chain seq x y z
N MET A 1 -48.61 19.45 -57.29
CA MET A 1 -50.07 19.39 -57.05
C MET A 1 -50.28 19.04 -55.57
N ASN A 2 -50.91 19.96 -54.81
CA ASN A 2 -51.70 19.76 -53.58
C ASN A 2 -51.02 19.13 -52.34
N ARG A 3 -50.67 19.90 -51.29
CA ARG A 3 -51.51 20.46 -50.19
C ARG A 3 -52.22 19.40 -49.32
N LYS A 4 -51.89 19.41 -48.01
CA LYS A 4 -52.75 19.35 -46.78
C LYS A 4 -51.84 19.01 -45.58
N ILE A 5 -51.31 19.98 -44.83
CA ILE A 5 -51.84 20.62 -43.60
C ILE A 5 -52.44 19.61 -42.60
N GLY A 6 -51.73 19.45 -41.49
CA GLY A 6 -52.21 18.85 -40.25
C GLY A 6 -51.45 19.47 -39.09
N SER A 7 -51.92 20.64 -38.62
CA SER A 7 -51.55 21.19 -37.32
C SER A 7 -51.89 20.18 -36.22
N SER A 8 -51.01 20.00 -35.25
CA SER A 8 -51.26 20.42 -33.86
C SER A 8 -50.29 19.73 -32.90
N LEU A 9 -50.08 20.42 -31.78
CA LEU A 9 -49.44 20.01 -30.53
C LEU A 9 -47.90 20.09 -30.45
N LEU A 10 -47.48 21.25 -29.94
CA LEU A 10 -46.88 21.36 -28.60
C LEU A 10 -45.61 20.52 -28.36
N ALA A 11 -44.46 21.16 -28.49
CA ALA A 11 -43.31 20.84 -27.64
C ALA A 11 -42.44 22.09 -27.45
N LEU A 12 -42.53 22.61 -26.23
CA LEU A 12 -41.65 23.61 -25.65
C LEU A 12 -40.22 23.08 -25.56
N ALA A 13 -39.28 24.01 -25.68
CA ALA A 13 -37.94 24.03 -25.08
C ALA A 13 -36.95 22.92 -25.52
N PHE A 14 -36.09 23.28 -26.48
CA PHE A 14 -34.80 22.63 -26.66
C PHE A 14 -33.81 23.23 -25.65
N VAL A 15 -33.61 22.57 -24.52
CA VAL A 15 -32.49 22.85 -23.61
C VAL A 15 -31.48 21.73 -23.78
N LEU A 16 -30.28 22.12 -24.22
CA LEU A 16 -29.08 21.28 -24.25
C LEU A 16 -28.76 20.73 -22.86
N PRO A 17 -28.50 19.42 -22.69
CA PRO A 17 -27.72 18.94 -21.56
C PRO A 17 -26.24 18.93 -21.95
N ALA A 18 -25.47 19.76 -21.26
CA ALA A 18 -24.03 19.69 -21.20
C ALA A 18 -23.58 18.51 -20.30
N ALA A 19 -22.50 17.85 -20.72
CA ALA A 19 -21.48 17.14 -19.93
C ALA A 19 -21.91 16.08 -18.88
N ALA A 20 -21.19 14.95 -18.93
CA ALA A 20 -21.37 13.74 -18.15
C ALA A 20 -20.76 13.83 -16.72
N PRO A 21 -20.62 12.73 -15.95
CA PRO A 21 -21.39 12.47 -14.74
C PRO A 21 -20.52 12.54 -13.48
N ALA A 22 -21.02 13.17 -12.42
CA ALA A 22 -20.38 13.08 -11.10
C ALA A 22 -21.42 13.09 -9.99
N ALA A 23 -21.22 12.16 -9.07
CA ALA A 23 -21.77 12.13 -7.71
C ALA A 23 -23.29 11.97 -7.57
N ALA A 24 -23.72 10.74 -7.29
CA ALA A 24 -24.50 10.39 -6.09
C ALA A 24 -25.09 8.99 -6.26
N GLN A 25 -24.49 7.99 -5.60
CA GLN A 25 -25.23 6.82 -5.14
C GLN A 25 -25.00 6.66 -3.64
N GLU A 26 -25.85 7.32 -2.88
CA GLU A 26 -26.19 6.92 -1.52
C GLU A 26 -27.38 5.96 -1.63
N LYS A 27 -27.13 4.66 -1.43
CA LYS A 27 -28.19 3.72 -1.06
C LYS A 27 -27.63 2.53 -0.28
N ALA A 28 -27.76 2.66 1.04
CA ALA A 28 -28.02 1.60 2.02
C ALA A 28 -27.26 0.27 1.86
N ALA A 29 -26.24 0.11 2.71
CA ALA A 29 -25.84 -1.19 3.23
C ALA A 29 -27.02 -1.88 3.93
N PRO A 30 -27.31 -3.16 3.64
CA PRO A 30 -28.07 -3.97 4.57
C PRO A 30 -27.14 -4.45 5.69
N ALA A 31 -27.71 -4.39 6.89
CA ALA A 31 -27.19 -4.85 8.15
C ALA A 31 -26.59 -6.26 8.11
N VAL A 32 -25.46 -6.39 8.81
CA VAL A 32 -25.01 -7.53 9.64
C VAL A 32 -25.76 -8.85 9.47
N GLY A 33 -25.16 -9.74 8.68
CA GLY A 33 -25.31 -11.18 8.80
C GLY A 33 -23.99 -11.77 9.29
N SER A 34 -23.89 -11.95 10.60
CA SER A 34 -22.82 -12.72 11.22
C SER A 34 -22.74 -14.13 10.60
N THR A 35 -21.54 -14.52 10.17
CA THR A 35 -20.89 -15.81 10.45
C THR A 35 -20.03 -16.25 9.27
N ALA A 36 -18.75 -15.96 9.37
CA ALA A 36 -17.71 -16.88 8.92
C ALA A 36 -16.46 -16.49 9.71
N ALA A 37 -16.37 -17.01 10.93
CA ALA A 37 -15.07 -17.30 11.50
C ALA A 37 -14.37 -18.24 10.50
N ALA A 38 -13.65 -17.67 9.54
CA ALA A 38 -12.85 -18.41 8.60
C ALA A 38 -11.66 -18.98 9.39
N PRO A 39 -11.25 -20.24 9.16
CA PRO A 39 -10.18 -20.86 9.92
C PRO A 39 -8.88 -20.07 9.71
N ALA A 40 -8.28 -19.61 10.82
CA ALA A 40 -6.98 -18.93 10.93
C ALA A 40 -6.23 -18.83 9.60
N ARG A 41 -6.58 -17.83 8.79
CA ARG A 41 -5.95 -17.67 7.47
C ARG A 41 -4.56 -17.12 7.68
N LYS A 42 -3.56 -17.92 7.29
CA LYS A 42 -2.15 -17.50 7.26
C LYS A 42 -1.93 -16.67 6.00
N VAL A 43 -0.93 -15.79 6.03
CA VAL A 43 -0.46 -15.08 4.84
C VAL A 43 0.11 -16.11 3.86
N ALA A 44 -0.34 -16.08 2.61
CA ALA A 44 0.27 -16.90 1.58
C ALA A 44 1.46 -16.14 0.98
N VAL A 45 2.67 -16.68 1.13
CA VAL A 45 3.88 -16.09 0.58
C VAL A 45 4.30 -16.91 -0.64
N THR A 46 4.20 -16.30 -1.82
CA THR A 46 4.68 -16.88 -3.08
C THR A 46 5.98 -16.21 -3.46
N THR A 47 7.05 -16.98 -3.63
CA THR A 47 8.33 -16.43 -4.11
C THR A 47 8.27 -16.25 -5.63
N LEU A 48 8.36 -15.01 -6.11
CA LEU A 48 8.44 -14.72 -7.55
C LEU A 48 9.89 -14.78 -8.01
N THR A 49 10.76 -14.09 -7.26
CA THR A 49 12.21 -14.04 -7.47
C THR A 49 12.86 -14.24 -6.11
N ALA A 50 13.58 -15.35 -5.94
CA ALA A 50 14.35 -15.55 -4.72
C ALA A 50 15.46 -14.49 -4.67
N GLY A 51 15.47 -13.71 -3.59
CA GLY A 51 16.58 -12.81 -3.27
C GLY A 51 17.82 -13.59 -2.83
N GLN A 52 18.89 -12.87 -2.54
CA GLN A 52 20.11 -13.41 -1.97
C GLN A 52 20.59 -12.50 -0.85
N GLY A 53 20.87 -13.10 0.31
CA GLY A 53 21.46 -12.41 1.44
C GLY A 53 20.65 -12.58 2.73
N GLU A 54 20.84 -11.64 3.65
CA GLU A 54 20.18 -11.64 4.95
C GLU A 54 18.69 -11.30 4.83
N LYS A 55 17.95 -11.73 5.85
CA LYS A 55 16.53 -11.45 6.01
C LYS A 55 16.38 -10.28 6.99
N PRO A 56 15.50 -9.32 6.70
CA PRO A 56 15.20 -8.27 7.67
C PRO A 56 14.48 -8.87 8.88
N THR A 57 14.70 -8.27 10.04
CA THR A 57 13.97 -8.54 11.28
C THR A 57 12.81 -7.55 11.43
N ARG A 58 11.95 -7.75 12.45
CA ARG A 58 10.83 -6.84 12.72
C ARG A 58 11.26 -5.43 13.15
N GLU A 59 12.50 -5.26 13.57
CA GLU A 59 13.04 -3.99 14.07
C GLU A 59 13.79 -3.20 12.97
N ASP A 60 13.97 -3.82 11.81
CA ASP A 60 14.73 -3.23 10.70
C ASP A 60 13.88 -2.32 9.81
N TYR A 61 14.58 -1.47 9.06
CA TYR A 61 14.00 -0.60 8.05
C TYR A 61 14.26 -1.17 6.67
N VAL A 62 13.19 -1.52 5.96
CA VAL A 62 13.27 -2.05 4.60
C VAL A 62 12.92 -0.97 3.59
N LEU A 63 13.65 -0.93 2.48
CA LEU A 63 13.28 -0.19 1.28
C LEU A 63 12.68 -1.18 0.29
N VAL A 64 11.37 -1.10 0.12
CA VAL A 64 10.63 -2.03 -0.72
C VAL A 64 9.91 -1.29 -1.84
N SER A 65 9.87 -1.92 -3.00
CA SER A 65 8.89 -1.64 -4.03
C SER A 65 7.68 -2.54 -3.76
N TYR A 66 6.49 -1.99 -3.58
CA TYR A 66 5.29 -2.80 -3.41
C TYR A 66 4.17 -2.37 -4.33
N LYS A 67 3.31 -3.31 -4.68
CA LYS A 67 2.09 -3.10 -5.44
C LYS A 67 0.94 -3.84 -4.76
N GLY A 68 0.05 -3.08 -4.14
CA GLY A 68 -1.15 -3.54 -3.47
C GLY A 68 -2.33 -3.62 -4.44
N MET A 69 -2.85 -4.82 -4.61
CA MET A 69 -3.99 -5.15 -5.45
C MET A 69 -5.06 -5.88 -4.65
N LEU A 70 -6.32 -5.65 -4.99
CA LEU A 70 -7.42 -6.49 -4.55
C LEU A 70 -7.41 -7.80 -5.33
N LYS A 71 -8.10 -8.81 -4.80
CA LYS A 71 -8.30 -10.11 -5.48
C LYS A 71 -9.00 -9.99 -6.84
N ASP A 72 -9.72 -8.89 -7.05
CA ASP A 72 -10.37 -8.50 -8.30
C ASP A 72 -9.39 -7.94 -9.35
N GLY A 73 -8.14 -7.67 -8.98
CA GLY A 73 -7.11 -7.06 -9.83
C GLY A 73 -7.05 -5.54 -9.77
N THR A 74 -7.97 -4.90 -9.05
CA THR A 74 -7.94 -3.46 -8.80
C THR A 74 -6.70 -3.10 -7.97
N VAL A 75 -5.84 -2.22 -8.48
CA VAL A 75 -4.71 -1.67 -7.72
C VAL A 75 -5.22 -0.57 -6.81
N PHE A 76 -5.01 -0.68 -5.51
CA PHE A 76 -5.41 0.34 -4.54
C PHE A 76 -4.22 1.21 -4.09
N ASP A 77 -3.01 0.66 -4.10
CA ASP A 77 -1.80 1.36 -3.67
C ASP A 77 -0.57 0.76 -4.36
N GLN A 78 0.42 1.58 -4.73
CA GLN A 78 1.68 1.09 -5.31
C GLN A 78 2.79 2.13 -5.17
N ASN A 79 3.94 1.71 -4.65
CA ASN A 79 5.13 2.55 -4.55
C ASN A 79 6.37 1.75 -4.93
N GLU A 80 7.29 2.38 -5.65
CA GLU A 80 8.52 1.71 -6.10
C GLU A 80 9.67 1.81 -5.09
N GLN A 81 9.69 2.86 -4.26
CA GLN A 81 10.72 3.07 -3.24
C GLN A 81 10.07 3.60 -1.97
N MET A 82 9.48 2.69 -1.19
CA MET A 82 8.90 3.05 0.10
C MET A 82 9.77 2.52 1.24
N PRO A 83 10.39 3.40 2.04
CA PRO A 83 11.01 2.98 3.28
C PRO A 83 9.91 2.64 4.28
N MET A 84 9.93 1.42 4.81
CA MET A 84 8.98 0.93 5.81
C MET A 84 9.73 0.29 6.97
N ALA A 85 9.29 0.55 8.19
CA ALA A 85 9.70 -0.23 9.35
C ALA A 85 8.86 -1.52 9.38
N VAL A 86 9.52 -2.68 9.42
CA VAL A 86 8.84 -3.99 9.41
C VAL A 86 7.86 -4.14 10.59
N GLY A 87 8.14 -3.47 11.72
CA GLY A 87 7.28 -3.47 12.90
C GLY A 87 6.11 -2.48 12.86
N SER A 88 6.08 -1.53 11.92
CA SER A 88 5.02 -0.50 11.83
C SER A 88 3.99 -0.77 10.73
N VAL A 89 4.17 -1.84 9.96
CA VAL A 89 3.24 -2.27 8.91
C VAL A 89 2.21 -3.26 9.46
N VAL A 90 1.18 -3.56 8.67
CA VAL A 90 0.15 -4.55 9.04
C VAL A 90 0.80 -5.91 9.33
N PRO A 91 0.28 -6.67 10.31
CA PRO A 91 0.93 -7.88 10.80
C PRO A 91 1.17 -8.93 9.71
N GLY A 92 0.26 -9.05 8.74
CA GLY A 92 0.46 -9.95 7.60
C GLY A 92 1.59 -9.53 6.67
N PHE A 93 1.82 -8.23 6.51
CA PHE A 93 2.90 -7.70 5.70
C PHE A 93 4.23 -7.86 6.43
N ALA A 94 4.27 -7.59 7.73
CA ALA A 94 5.44 -7.84 8.57
C ALA A 94 5.89 -9.31 8.52
N ASP A 95 4.94 -10.26 8.62
CA ASP A 95 5.22 -11.70 8.55
C ASP A 95 5.74 -12.15 7.17
N GLY A 96 5.27 -11.48 6.11
CA GLY A 96 5.80 -11.65 4.76
C GLY A 96 7.24 -11.13 4.64
N LEU A 97 7.48 -9.89 5.07
CA LEU A 97 8.78 -9.21 4.94
C LEU A 97 9.91 -9.97 5.64
N VAL A 98 9.70 -10.51 6.83
CA VAL A 98 10.73 -11.29 7.55
C VAL A 98 11.08 -12.61 6.86
N GLN A 99 10.25 -13.07 5.91
CA GLN A 99 10.53 -14.25 5.09
C GLN A 99 11.24 -13.88 3.77
N MET A 100 11.23 -12.59 3.39
CA MET A 100 11.87 -12.09 2.18
C MET A 100 13.39 -11.97 2.37
N GLN A 101 14.10 -12.00 1.24
CA GLN A 101 15.56 -11.85 1.18
C GLN A 101 15.89 -10.59 0.38
N ARG A 102 17.06 -10.00 0.65
CA ARG A 102 17.56 -8.84 -0.09
C ARG A 102 17.56 -9.08 -1.61
N GLY A 103 17.05 -8.11 -2.37
CA GLY A 103 16.94 -8.19 -3.82
C GLY A 103 15.86 -9.15 -4.34
N GLY A 104 15.04 -9.75 -3.45
CA GLY A 104 14.02 -10.72 -3.84
C GLY A 104 12.64 -10.12 -4.02
N SER A 105 11.85 -10.74 -4.90
CA SER A 105 10.45 -10.37 -5.19
C SER A 105 9.52 -11.49 -4.73
N TYR A 106 8.49 -11.12 -3.99
CA TYR A 106 7.55 -12.05 -3.39
C TYR A 106 6.13 -11.49 -3.51
N ARG A 107 5.17 -12.38 -3.71
CA ARG A 107 3.74 -12.06 -3.73
C ARG A 107 3.12 -12.56 -2.44
N LEU A 108 2.62 -11.62 -1.65
CA LEU A 108 1.99 -11.84 -0.35
C LEU A 108 0.48 -11.73 -0.53
N GLU A 109 -0.25 -12.81 -0.27
CA GLU A 109 -1.70 -12.77 -0.19
C GLU A 109 -2.09 -12.70 1.28
N ILE A 110 -2.48 -11.50 1.71
CA ILE A 110 -2.80 -11.17 3.08
C ILE A 110 -4.33 -11.18 3.22
N PRO A 111 -4.90 -12.09 4.02
CA PRO A 111 -6.33 -12.07 4.29
C PRO A 111 -6.71 -10.80 5.03
N SER A 112 -7.94 -10.33 4.86
CA SER A 112 -8.42 -9.09 5.51
C SER A 112 -8.12 -9.06 7.00
N GLU A 113 -8.29 -10.18 7.71
CA GLU A 113 -8.04 -10.32 9.15
C GLU A 113 -6.62 -9.93 9.60
N LEU A 114 -5.62 -10.06 8.72
CA LEU A 114 -4.21 -9.70 8.98
C LEU A 114 -3.80 -8.38 8.31
N ALA A 115 -4.77 -7.67 7.73
CA ALA A 115 -4.62 -6.37 7.09
C ALA A 115 -5.61 -5.36 7.70
N TYR A 116 -6.66 -4.97 6.95
CA TYR A 116 -7.63 -3.92 7.33
C TYR A 116 -8.93 -4.47 7.95
N GLY A 117 -9.04 -5.78 8.11
CA GLY A 117 -10.14 -6.45 8.79
C GLY A 117 -11.53 -6.19 8.21
N ALA A 118 -12.52 -6.21 9.09
CA ALA A 118 -13.92 -5.91 8.78
C ALA A 118 -14.19 -4.40 8.65
N GLU A 119 -13.23 -3.55 9.04
CA GLU A 119 -13.34 -2.10 8.93
C GLU A 119 -12.99 -1.61 7.52
N GLY A 120 -12.10 -2.33 6.82
CA GLY A 120 -11.58 -1.89 5.53
C GLY A 120 -10.67 -0.67 5.68
N GLY A 121 -10.33 -0.02 4.57
CA GLY A 121 -9.42 1.13 4.60
C GLY A 121 -9.43 1.92 3.31
N GLY A 122 -9.98 3.13 3.34
CA GLY A 122 -10.05 4.02 2.18
C GLY A 122 -10.67 3.34 0.95
N PRO A 123 -9.90 3.03 -0.11
CA PRO A 123 -10.38 2.31 -1.29
C PRO A 123 -10.61 0.80 -1.06
N ILE A 124 -10.21 0.25 0.09
CA ILE A 124 -10.28 -1.18 0.40
C ILE A 124 -11.62 -1.52 1.07
N PRO A 125 -12.47 -2.37 0.46
CA PRO A 125 -13.72 -2.80 1.06
C PRO A 125 -13.50 -3.64 2.33
N PRO A 126 -14.47 -3.67 3.25
CA PRO A 126 -14.40 -4.50 4.44
C PRO A 126 -14.32 -5.98 4.08
N ASN A 127 -13.54 -6.77 4.84
CA ASN A 127 -13.32 -8.19 4.62
C ASN A 127 -12.67 -8.53 3.25
N SER A 128 -11.88 -7.62 2.68
CA SER A 128 -11.18 -7.86 1.41
C SER A 128 -9.80 -8.48 1.62
N ASP A 129 -9.56 -9.63 0.99
CA ASP A 129 -8.20 -10.18 0.86
C ASP A 129 -7.36 -9.25 -0.04
N LEU A 130 -6.14 -8.97 0.40
CA LEU A 130 -5.19 -8.12 -0.30
C LEU A 130 -4.06 -8.96 -0.89
N VAL A 131 -3.65 -8.58 -2.09
CA VAL A 131 -2.52 -9.17 -2.79
C VAL A 131 -1.46 -8.09 -2.90
N PHE A 132 -0.32 -8.29 -2.26
CA PHE A 132 0.82 -7.40 -2.35
C PHE A 132 1.96 -8.07 -3.09
N GLU A 133 2.38 -7.49 -4.20
CA GLU A 133 3.65 -7.86 -4.83
C GLU A 133 4.73 -6.94 -4.27
N VAL A 134 5.65 -7.50 -3.51
CA VAL A 134 6.71 -6.77 -2.82
C VAL A 134 8.05 -7.21 -3.37
N THR A 135 8.89 -6.25 -3.69
CA THR A 135 10.29 -6.46 -4.05
C THR A 135 11.15 -5.74 -3.03
N LEU A 136 11.98 -6.51 -2.33
CA LEU A 136 12.91 -5.95 -1.37
C LEU A 136 14.12 -5.41 -2.11
N LEU A 137 14.19 -4.09 -2.27
CA LEU A 137 15.30 -3.44 -2.95
C LEU A 137 16.52 -3.39 -2.04
N ASP A 138 16.34 -2.88 -0.84
CA ASP A 138 17.40 -2.77 0.17
C ASP A 138 16.81 -2.80 1.58
N PHE A 139 17.65 -2.99 2.60
CA PHE A 139 17.23 -2.78 3.98
C PHE A 139 18.43 -2.38 4.83
N LYS A 140 18.17 -1.63 5.89
CA LYS A 140 19.15 -1.28 6.91
C LYS A 140 18.78 -1.95 8.20
N THR A 141 19.73 -2.69 8.75
CA THR A 141 19.56 -3.26 10.08
C THR A 141 19.61 -2.17 11.15
N GLN A 142 18.94 -2.37 12.28
CA GLN A 142 19.06 -1.46 13.40
C GLN A 142 20.53 -1.30 13.85
N ALA A 143 21.31 -2.38 13.78
CA ALA A 143 22.74 -2.38 14.08
C ALA A 143 23.54 -1.49 13.12
N GLU A 144 23.27 -1.55 11.82
CA GLU A 144 23.89 -0.63 10.84
C GLU A 144 23.50 0.82 11.10
N LEU A 145 22.25 1.08 11.49
CA LEU A 145 21.79 2.44 11.79
C LEU A 145 22.48 3.00 13.04
N ASP A 146 22.60 2.20 14.10
CA ASP A 146 23.31 2.56 15.33
C ASP A 146 24.80 2.81 15.06
N ALA A 147 25.44 1.91 14.30
CA ALA A 147 26.82 2.09 13.85
C ALA A 147 27.01 3.37 13.03
N MET A 148 26.03 3.75 12.20
CA MET A 148 26.09 4.98 11.41
C MET A 148 25.96 6.23 12.29
N ILE A 149 25.07 6.20 13.30
CA ILE A 149 24.90 7.28 14.28
C ILE A 149 26.17 7.44 15.12
N ALA A 150 26.73 6.33 15.62
CA ALA A 150 27.97 6.34 16.38
C ALA A 150 29.16 6.86 15.55
N ALA A 151 29.26 6.46 14.27
CA ALA A 151 30.30 6.94 13.36
C ALA A 151 30.17 8.44 13.06
N GLN A 152 28.94 8.95 12.89
CA GLN A 152 28.69 10.36 12.63
C GLN A 152 28.93 11.24 13.87
N GLN A 153 28.65 10.71 15.07
CA GLN A 153 28.93 11.40 16.33
C GLN A 153 30.42 11.44 16.68
N GLY A 154 31.22 10.44 16.25
CA GLY A 154 32.68 10.45 16.42
C GLY A 154 33.42 11.45 15.51
N GLN A 155 32.90 11.74 14.32
CA GLN A 155 33.54 12.67 13.37
C GLN A 155 33.26 14.15 13.66
N GLY A 156 32.29 14.47 14.52
CA GLY A 156 32.00 15.84 14.96
C GLY A 156 32.94 16.38 16.06
N GLN A 157 33.76 15.53 16.67
CA GLN A 157 34.64 15.92 17.78
C GLN A 157 36.10 16.18 17.40
N GLU A 158 36.55 15.80 16.19
CA GLU A 158 37.95 15.99 15.75
C GLU A 158 38.19 17.30 14.98
N GLN A 159 37.15 18.00 14.50
CA GLN A 159 37.33 19.26 13.74
C GLN A 159 37.42 20.52 14.63
N ALA A 160 37.46 20.39 15.95
CA ALA A 160 37.49 21.51 16.89
C ALA A 160 38.91 21.90 17.38
N GLN A 161 39.98 21.51 16.68
CA GLN A 161 41.29 22.16 16.89
C GLN A 161 42.18 22.07 15.65
N PRO A 162 42.57 23.23 15.11
CA PRO A 162 43.98 23.57 15.21
C PRO A 162 44.22 25.04 15.56
N GLY A 163 44.99 25.27 16.63
CA GLY A 163 45.94 26.38 16.77
C GLY A 163 45.42 27.82 16.80
N GLN A 164 45.47 28.43 17.99
CA GLN A 164 46.21 29.69 18.19
C GLN A 164 46.94 29.56 19.54
N SER A 165 48.24 29.25 19.56
CA SER A 165 49.35 30.23 19.61
C SER A 165 49.07 31.29 20.68
N GLY A 166 49.66 31.21 21.87
CA GLY A 166 51.08 31.50 22.02
C GLY A 166 51.30 33.00 21.91
N GLN A 167 51.18 33.69 23.04
CA GLN A 167 51.96 34.84 23.54
C GLN A 167 51.22 35.55 24.66
#